data_AF-A0A7S0ERS4-F1
#
_entry.id   AF-A0A7S0ERS4-F1
#
_cell.length_a   1.000
_cell.length_b   1.000
_cell.length_c   1.000
_cell.angle_alpha   90.00
_cell.angle_beta   90.00
_cell.angle_gamma   90.00
#
_symmetry.space_group_name_H-M   'P 1'
#
loop_
_entity.id
_entity.type
_entity.pdbx_description
1 polymer ?
#
loop_
_entity_poly.entity_id
_entity_poly.type
_entity_poly.pdbx_seq_one_letter_code
_entity_poly.pdbx_strand_id
1 'polypeptide(L)'
;PARCVIMERLLPVFNKLQDAMASLGTDGQVPALPQIVVVGSQSSGKSSVLESLVGRDFLPRGAGMCTRRPLLLQLLHNTEGGDANEWGEFAHLPGKRFHDFDEIRREIEAETERKLGKTLHVSPEPIRLCIRSPRVLDLSLVDLPGVTKVPVGDQPHDIEAQLVRLVMQYTKNPNAIILAVSAANTDLATSDAIQLAKRADPTGERTMGVLTKLDLMDKGTDASDVLRGLVVPLQRGFVGVVCRSQQDIVDGKTPDAAREAERRFLEGHPRYAEMASQMGVPHLSVKLNQMLLGHIRACLPELRTKAASALVRARGEIAKYGDALLEGKSNQGALMLQLITQFANNYCDAIDGTSAQVQEASRETGELQ
;
A
#
# COMPACT_ATOMS: atom_id res chain seq x y z
N PRO A 1 -5.89 12.47 26.27
CA PRO A 1 -6.08 11.10 26.80
C PRO A 1 -7.13 10.27 26.01
N ALA A 2 -8.41 10.66 25.96
CA ALA A 2 -9.47 9.85 25.32
C ALA A 2 -9.35 9.70 23.77
N ARG A 3 -8.78 10.70 23.07
CA ARG A 3 -8.52 10.61 21.62
C ARG A 3 -7.45 9.57 21.24
N CYS A 4 -6.49 9.29 22.13
CA CYS A 4 -5.39 8.36 21.89
C CYS A 4 -5.88 6.90 21.94
N VAL A 5 -6.74 6.58 22.91
CA VAL A 5 -7.30 5.23 23.13
C VAL A 5 -8.22 4.78 22.00
N ILE A 6 -8.96 5.71 21.36
CA ILE A 6 -9.80 5.39 20.20
C ILE A 6 -8.94 5.16 18.95
N MET A 7 -7.82 5.88 18.82
CA MET A 7 -6.89 5.75 17.69
C MET A 7 -6.13 4.42 17.69
N GLU A 8 -5.73 3.90 18.86
CA GLU A 8 -5.09 2.59 19.01
C GLU A 8 -5.99 1.41 18.59
N ARG A 9 -7.32 1.56 18.69
CA ARG A 9 -8.27 0.49 18.31
C ARG A 9 -8.64 0.47 16.83
N LEU A 10 -8.31 1.52 16.08
CA LEU A 10 -8.81 1.73 14.73
C LEU A 10 -7.99 0.95 13.69
N LEU A 11 -6.69 0.84 13.90
CA LEU A 11 -5.77 0.11 13.01
C LEU A 11 -5.97 -1.41 13.06
N PRO A 12 -6.12 -2.09 14.20
CA PRO A 12 -6.43 -3.52 14.22
C PRO A 12 -7.73 -3.88 13.51
N VAL A 13 -8.75 -3.02 13.63
CA VAL A 13 -10.02 -3.18 12.90
C VAL A 13 -9.81 -2.96 11.41
N PHE A 14 -9.04 -1.95 11.04
CA PHE A 14 -8.67 -1.69 9.66
C PHE A 14 -7.88 -2.84 9.03
N ASN A 15 -6.94 -3.43 9.76
CA ASN A 15 -6.13 -4.56 9.29
C ASN A 15 -6.99 -5.80 9.07
N LYS A 16 -7.91 -6.13 9.99
CA LYS A 16 -8.91 -7.18 9.77
C LYS A 16 -9.77 -6.93 8.53
N LEU A 17 -10.11 -5.66 8.29
CA LEU A 17 -10.84 -5.26 7.09
C LEU A 17 -9.97 -5.43 5.83
N GLN A 18 -8.67 -5.08 5.86
CA GLN A 18 -7.74 -5.34 4.76
C GLN A 18 -7.62 -6.82 4.44
N ASP A 19 -7.48 -7.68 5.45
CA ASP A 19 -7.34 -9.12 5.28
C ASP A 19 -8.63 -9.74 4.70
N ALA A 20 -9.80 -9.33 5.23
CA ALA A 20 -11.09 -9.74 4.70
C ALA A 20 -11.32 -9.25 3.27
N MET A 21 -10.84 -8.06 2.93
CA MET A 21 -10.94 -7.51 1.58
C MET A 21 -9.96 -8.18 0.61
N ALA A 22 -8.81 -8.64 1.09
CA ALA A 22 -7.85 -9.39 0.29
C ALA A 22 -8.36 -10.80 -0.04
N SER A 23 -9.11 -11.45 0.87
CA SER A 23 -9.68 -12.78 0.64
C SER A 23 -10.91 -12.77 -0.28
N LEU A 24 -11.62 -11.65 -0.38
CA LEU A 24 -12.78 -11.49 -1.27
C LEU A 24 -12.43 -11.36 -2.76
N GLY A 25 -11.15 -11.31 -3.12
CA GLY A 25 -10.71 -11.22 -4.53
C GLY A 25 -10.93 -9.84 -5.17
N THR A 26 -10.23 -9.58 -6.26
CA THR A 26 -10.15 -8.29 -6.97
C THR A 26 -11.31 -8.04 -7.93
N ASP A 27 -12.53 -8.43 -7.60
CA ASP A 27 -13.69 -8.10 -8.43
C ASP A 27 -14.19 -6.70 -8.11
N GLY A 28 -13.38 -5.66 -8.39
CA GLY A 28 -13.73 -4.25 -8.63
C GLY A 28 -14.71 -3.52 -7.68
N GLN A 29 -15.23 -4.16 -6.66
CA GLN A 29 -16.36 -3.76 -5.81
C GLN A 29 -15.89 -3.52 -4.37
N VAL A 30 -14.67 -3.93 -4.07
CA VAL A 30 -14.00 -3.75 -2.78
C VAL A 30 -13.44 -2.33 -2.76
N PRO A 31 -13.90 -1.44 -1.85
CA PRO A 31 -13.45 -0.07 -1.85
C PRO A 31 -11.96 0.05 -1.52
N ALA A 32 -11.22 0.87 -2.27
CA ALA A 32 -9.77 0.93 -2.15
C ALA A 32 -9.36 1.44 -0.76
N LEU A 33 -8.49 0.68 -0.09
CA LEU A 33 -8.11 0.93 1.28
C LEU A 33 -7.03 2.02 1.37
N PRO A 34 -7.09 2.88 2.40
CA PRO A 34 -6.00 3.74 2.81
C PRO A 34 -4.67 2.98 2.92
N GLN A 35 -3.67 3.41 2.15
CA GLN A 35 -2.35 2.81 2.16
C GLN A 35 -1.29 3.89 1.89
N ILE A 36 -0.08 3.70 2.43
CA ILE A 36 1.06 4.55 2.12
C ILE A 36 1.84 3.90 0.99
N VAL A 37 1.91 4.55 -0.17
CA VAL A 37 2.64 4.06 -1.34
C VAL A 37 3.98 4.78 -1.41
N VAL A 38 5.07 4.02 -1.31
CA VAL A 38 6.43 4.56 -1.38
C VAL A 38 6.87 4.66 -2.83
N VAL A 39 7.20 5.87 -3.27
CA VAL A 39 7.61 6.18 -4.65
C VAL A 39 8.97 6.86 -4.63
N GLY A 40 9.85 6.47 -5.55
CA GLY A 40 11.17 7.08 -5.68
C GLY A 40 12.03 6.38 -6.71
N SER A 41 13.01 7.09 -7.25
CA SER A 41 14.00 6.54 -8.17
C SER A 41 14.80 5.40 -7.53
N GLN A 42 15.45 4.58 -8.35
CA GLN A 42 16.42 3.62 -7.84
C GLN A 42 17.47 4.32 -6.98
N SER A 43 17.84 3.71 -5.85
CA SER A 43 18.85 4.26 -4.92
C SER A 43 18.47 5.56 -4.21
N SER A 44 17.20 6.02 -4.27
CA SER A 44 16.72 7.18 -3.51
C SER A 44 16.60 6.93 -1.99
N GLY A 45 16.84 5.69 -1.53
CA GLY A 45 16.80 5.32 -0.11
C GLY A 45 15.46 4.78 0.37
N LYS A 46 14.51 4.43 -0.52
CA LYS A 46 13.20 3.83 -0.16
C LYS A 46 13.32 2.67 0.84
N SER A 47 14.09 1.64 0.50
CA SER A 47 14.28 0.47 1.35
C SER A 47 14.93 0.84 2.69
N SER A 48 15.86 1.80 2.69
CA SER A 48 16.50 2.29 3.91
C SER A 48 15.54 3.05 4.82
N VAL A 49 14.60 3.82 4.25
CA VAL A 49 13.52 4.46 5.02
C VAL A 49 12.61 3.41 5.64
N LEU A 50 12.19 2.41 4.87
CA LEU A 50 11.33 1.32 5.34
C LEU A 50 11.99 0.51 6.46
N GLU A 51 13.25 0.11 6.29
CA GLU A 51 14.00 -0.61 7.32
C GLU A 51 14.25 0.24 8.56
N SER A 52 14.44 1.56 8.40
CA SER A 52 14.59 2.47 9.55
C SER A 52 13.29 2.64 10.32
N LEU A 53 12.14 2.63 9.63
CA LEU A 53 10.81 2.63 10.25
C LEU A 53 10.55 1.34 11.05
N VAL A 54 10.99 0.19 10.53
CA VAL A 54 10.88 -1.10 11.23
C VAL A 54 11.93 -1.27 12.34
N GLY A 55 13.13 -0.71 12.15
CA GLY A 55 14.28 -0.92 13.04
C GLY A 55 14.98 -2.27 12.83
N ARG A 56 14.85 -2.88 11.65
CA ARG A 56 15.47 -4.15 11.26
C ARG A 56 15.85 -4.11 9.79
N ASP A 57 16.90 -4.85 9.42
CA ASP A 57 17.27 -5.06 8.03
C ASP A 57 16.59 -6.32 7.51
N PHE A 58 15.74 -6.20 6.51
CA PHE A 58 14.93 -7.30 5.98
C PHE A 58 14.61 -7.16 4.50
N LEU A 59 14.90 -6.00 3.92
CA LEU A 59 14.71 -5.79 2.49
C LEU A 59 15.98 -6.20 1.74
N PRO A 60 15.85 -6.79 0.54
CA PRO A 60 16.98 -7.08 -0.32
C PRO A 60 17.81 -5.81 -0.58
N ARG A 61 19.14 -5.93 -0.51
CA ARG A 61 20.08 -4.83 -0.76
C ARG A 61 21.19 -5.33 -1.69
N GLY A 62 21.57 -4.51 -2.67
CA GLY A 62 22.63 -4.87 -3.61
C GLY A 62 22.83 -3.86 -4.73
N ALA A 63 23.89 -4.05 -5.51
CA ALA A 63 24.12 -3.29 -6.73
C ALA A 63 23.12 -3.73 -7.80
N GLY A 64 22.08 -2.92 -8.05
CA GLY A 64 21.03 -3.22 -9.02
C GLY A 64 19.62 -2.92 -8.52
N MET A 65 18.62 -3.41 -9.23
CA MET A 65 17.21 -3.27 -8.83
C MET A 65 16.86 -4.35 -7.80
N CYS A 66 16.85 -3.97 -6.52
CA CYS A 66 16.56 -4.90 -5.41
C CYS A 66 15.07 -5.28 -5.35
N THR A 67 14.19 -4.28 -5.36
CA THR A 67 12.73 -4.49 -5.36
C THR A 67 12.24 -4.68 -6.80
N ARG A 68 11.88 -5.91 -7.19
CA ARG A 68 11.35 -6.25 -8.53
C ARG A 68 9.84 -6.57 -8.54
N ARG A 69 9.26 -6.75 -7.36
CA ARG A 69 7.83 -6.94 -7.12
C ARG A 69 7.38 -5.94 -6.04
N PRO A 70 6.15 -5.40 -6.10
CA PRO A 70 5.61 -4.63 -4.99
C PRO A 70 5.64 -5.43 -3.69
N LEU A 71 6.05 -4.81 -2.59
CA LEU A 71 5.96 -5.42 -1.25
C LEU A 71 4.87 -4.70 -0.46
N LEU A 72 3.78 -5.41 -0.20
CA LEU A 72 2.72 -4.97 0.71
C LEU A 72 3.16 -5.33 2.13
N LEU A 73 3.64 -4.33 2.85
CA LEU A 73 4.17 -4.45 4.20
C LEU A 73 3.14 -3.94 5.22
N GLN A 74 2.69 -4.84 6.09
CA GLN A 74 1.88 -4.51 7.26
C GLN A 74 2.76 -4.57 8.50
N LEU A 75 2.90 -3.44 9.19
CA LEU A 75 3.55 -3.35 10.48
C LEU A 75 2.45 -3.34 11.54
N LEU A 76 2.53 -4.27 12.48
CA LEU A 76 1.62 -4.38 13.60
C LEU A 76 2.39 -4.19 14.91
N HIS A 77 1.97 -3.20 15.68
CA HIS A 77 2.44 -3.00 17.03
C HIS A 77 1.96 -4.16 17.90
N ASN A 78 2.90 -4.88 18.49
CA ASN A 78 2.60 -5.97 19.41
C ASN A 78 3.03 -5.62 20.83
N THR A 79 2.07 -5.49 21.75
CA THR A 79 2.33 -5.21 23.16
C THR A 79 2.63 -6.49 23.96
N GLU A 80 2.42 -7.68 23.39
CA GLU A 80 2.55 -8.95 24.09
C GLU A 80 3.93 -9.61 23.84
N GLY A 81 4.71 -9.80 24.91
CA GLY A 81 5.93 -10.62 24.90
C GLY A 81 7.28 -9.89 24.75
N GLY A 82 7.29 -8.55 24.72
CA GLY A 82 8.52 -7.75 24.63
C GLY A 82 9.29 -7.95 23.32
N ASP A 83 10.55 -7.47 23.29
CA ASP A 83 11.43 -7.54 22.10
C ASP A 83 11.71 -8.96 21.59
N ALA A 84 11.53 -9.98 22.45
CA ALA A 84 11.77 -11.38 22.12
C ALA A 84 10.66 -12.01 21.26
N ASN A 85 9.56 -11.29 21.02
CA ASN A 85 8.40 -11.78 20.27
C ASN A 85 8.18 -11.03 18.96
N GLU A 86 9.26 -10.50 18.36
CA GLU A 86 9.23 -9.97 16.99
C GLU A 86 9.20 -11.11 15.97
N TRP A 87 8.35 -10.98 14.96
CA TRP A 87 8.30 -11.95 13.86
C TRP A 87 7.59 -11.40 12.62
N GLY A 88 7.92 -11.99 11.47
CA GLY A 88 7.23 -11.80 10.20
C GLY A 88 6.45 -13.03 9.75
N GLU A 89 5.41 -12.85 8.96
CA GLU A 89 4.67 -13.91 8.28
C GLU A 89 4.30 -13.47 6.88
N PHE A 90 4.48 -14.38 5.92
CA PHE A 90 4.12 -14.15 4.53
C PHE A 90 2.77 -14.76 4.20
N ALA A 91 1.97 -14.06 3.40
CA ALA A 91 0.66 -14.58 2.99
C ALA A 91 0.75 -15.88 2.18
N HIS A 92 1.85 -16.11 1.45
CA HIS A 92 2.08 -17.35 0.69
C HIS A 92 2.61 -18.50 1.55
N LEU A 93 2.93 -18.27 2.82
CA LEU A 93 3.37 -19.27 3.81
C LEU A 93 2.56 -19.14 5.10
N PRO A 94 1.23 -19.39 5.07
CA PRO A 94 0.37 -19.19 6.23
C PRO A 94 0.80 -20.09 7.39
N GLY A 95 0.90 -19.50 8.59
CA GLY A 95 1.28 -20.20 9.82
C GLY A 95 2.80 -20.33 10.05
N LYS A 96 3.65 -19.96 9.08
CA LYS A 96 5.11 -19.94 9.27
C LYS A 96 5.55 -18.57 9.79
N ARG A 97 6.00 -18.54 11.05
CA ARG A 97 6.56 -17.34 11.69
C ARG A 97 8.07 -17.29 11.50
N PHE A 98 8.55 -16.16 11.02
CA PHE A 98 9.97 -15.86 10.83
C PHE A 98 10.44 -14.94 11.93
N HIS A 99 11.30 -15.43 12.82
CA HIS A 99 11.89 -14.63 13.90
C HIS A 99 13.22 -13.98 13.47
N ASP A 100 13.89 -14.56 12.48
CA ASP A 100 15.09 -14.02 11.87
C ASP A 100 14.71 -13.14 10.66
N PHE A 101 15.07 -11.86 10.70
CA PHE A 101 14.80 -10.91 9.61
C PHE A 101 15.69 -11.16 8.38
N ASP A 102 16.81 -11.86 8.53
CA ASP A 102 17.61 -12.31 7.38
C ASP A 102 16.96 -13.51 6.68
N GLU A 103 16.13 -14.31 7.36
CA GLU A 103 15.26 -15.28 6.70
C GLU A 103 14.12 -14.59 5.94
N ILE A 104 13.54 -13.52 6.50
CA ILE A 104 12.54 -12.70 5.79
C ILE A 104 13.14 -12.13 4.51
N ARG A 105 14.35 -11.58 4.57
CA ARG A 105 15.08 -11.07 3.41
C ARG A 105 15.26 -12.15 2.33
N ARG A 106 15.79 -13.32 2.73
CA ARG A 106 16.00 -14.45 1.82
C ARG A 106 14.70 -14.97 1.22
N GLU A 107 13.61 -14.98 1.99
CA GLU A 107 12.30 -15.38 1.49
C GLU A 107 11.74 -14.39 0.47
N ILE A 108 11.91 -13.07 0.66
CA ILE A 108 11.52 -12.06 -0.35
C ILE A 108 12.27 -12.29 -1.66
N GLU A 109 13.57 -12.56 -1.60
CA GLU A 109 14.40 -12.86 -2.77
C GLU A 109 13.96 -14.16 -3.45
N ALA A 110 13.78 -15.23 -2.66
CA ALA A 110 13.37 -16.54 -3.15
C ALA A 110 11.98 -16.52 -3.79
N GLU A 111 11.02 -15.83 -3.18
CA GLU A 111 9.66 -15.69 -3.73
C GLU A 111 9.64 -14.79 -4.98
N THR A 112 10.53 -13.80 -5.05
CA THR A 112 10.73 -13.01 -6.27
C THR A 112 11.30 -13.88 -7.40
N GLU A 113 12.34 -14.66 -7.12
CA GLU A 113 12.97 -15.57 -8.08
C GLU A 113 12.03 -16.71 -8.50
N ARG A 114 11.19 -17.24 -7.60
CA ARG A 114 10.19 -18.26 -7.92
C ARG A 114 9.23 -17.79 -9.02
N LYS A 115 8.85 -16.51 -9.02
CA LYS A 115 7.91 -15.94 -9.99
C LYS A 115 8.59 -15.47 -11.29
N LEU A 116 9.75 -14.82 -11.18
CA LEU A 116 10.41 -14.11 -12.28
C LEU A 116 11.62 -14.86 -12.85
N GLY A 117 12.02 -15.96 -12.21
CA GLY A 117 13.31 -16.59 -12.42
C GLY A 117 14.48 -15.64 -12.10
N LYS A 118 15.64 -15.93 -12.69
CA LYS A 118 16.84 -15.10 -12.61
C LYS A 118 16.82 -13.89 -13.55
N THR A 119 15.66 -13.57 -14.13
CA THR A 119 15.53 -12.45 -15.08
C THR A 119 15.44 -11.11 -14.34
N LEU A 120 15.73 -10.02 -15.05
CA LEU A 120 15.62 -8.65 -14.52
C LEU A 120 14.26 -8.00 -14.80
N HIS A 121 13.23 -8.81 -15.08
CA HIS A 121 11.86 -8.33 -15.26
C HIS A 121 11.24 -7.87 -13.93
N VAL A 122 10.15 -7.11 -14.04
CA VAL A 122 9.31 -6.70 -12.91
C VAL A 122 7.93 -7.34 -13.03
N SER A 123 7.29 -7.62 -11.89
CA SER A 123 5.91 -8.14 -11.88
C SER A 123 5.00 -7.23 -11.04
N PRO A 124 3.76 -6.99 -11.49
CA PRO A 124 2.77 -6.24 -10.72
C PRO A 124 2.21 -7.03 -9.53
N GLU A 125 2.42 -8.35 -9.49
CA GLU A 125 1.92 -9.21 -8.41
C GLU A 125 2.70 -9.00 -7.11
N PRO A 126 2.03 -8.52 -6.04
CA PRO A 126 2.72 -8.16 -4.82
C PRO A 126 3.13 -9.37 -3.98
N ILE A 127 4.16 -9.18 -3.16
CA ILE A 127 4.47 -10.04 -2.02
C ILE A 127 3.82 -9.39 -0.79
N ARG A 128 3.08 -10.16 0.01
CA ARG A 128 2.42 -9.67 1.23
C ARG A 128 3.17 -10.18 2.45
N LEU A 129 3.64 -9.25 3.28
CA LEU A 129 4.42 -9.51 4.48
C LEU A 129 3.81 -8.74 5.66
N CYS A 130 3.50 -9.45 6.74
CA CYS A 130 3.07 -8.88 7.99
C CYS A 130 4.21 -9.02 9.01
N ILE A 131 4.64 -7.92 9.63
CA ILE A 131 5.66 -7.88 10.69
C ILE A 131 4.99 -7.43 11.98
N ARG A 132 5.13 -8.24 13.03
CA ARG A 132 4.69 -7.90 14.39
C ARG A 132 5.91 -7.50 15.22
N SER A 133 5.89 -6.32 15.82
CA SER A 133 6.98 -5.82 16.67
C SER A 133 6.49 -4.82 17.72
N PRO A 134 7.08 -4.77 18.93
CA PRO A 134 6.79 -3.72 19.92
C PRO A 134 7.43 -2.38 19.56
N ARG A 135 8.34 -2.35 18.58
CA ARG A 135 9.14 -1.16 18.21
C ARG A 135 8.54 -0.36 17.06
N VAL A 136 7.51 -0.90 16.40
CA VAL A 136 6.84 -0.28 15.26
C VAL A 136 5.49 0.30 15.66
N LEU A 137 5.03 1.29 14.91
CA LEU A 137 3.63 1.70 14.93
C LEU A 137 2.86 0.88 13.90
N ASP A 138 1.57 0.69 14.17
CA ASP A 138 0.65 0.11 13.22
C ASP A 138 0.66 0.92 11.91
N LEU A 139 1.19 0.35 10.83
CA LEU A 139 1.36 1.04 9.55
C LEU A 139 1.19 0.05 8.39
N SER A 140 0.54 0.47 7.31
CA SER A 140 0.47 -0.29 6.06
C SER A 140 1.18 0.47 4.95
N LEU A 141 2.25 -0.11 4.43
CA LEU A 141 3.09 0.49 3.38
C LEU A 141 3.15 -0.42 2.16
N VAL A 142 3.25 0.18 0.99
CA VAL A 142 3.53 -0.49 -0.27
C VAL A 142 4.90 -0.01 -0.76
N ASP A 143 5.91 -0.87 -0.71
CA ASP A 143 7.18 -0.62 -1.38
C ASP A 143 7.04 -0.96 -2.86
N LEU A 144 7.44 -0.04 -3.72
CA LEU A 144 7.41 -0.23 -5.16
C LEU A 144 8.83 -0.28 -5.72
N PRO A 145 9.05 -1.07 -6.79
CA PRO A 145 10.26 -1.02 -7.57
C PRO A 145 10.69 0.42 -7.89
N GLY A 146 11.98 0.71 -7.70
CA GLY A 146 12.50 2.03 -7.98
C GLY A 146 12.52 2.31 -9.47
N VAL A 147 12.09 3.51 -9.87
CA VAL A 147 12.06 3.91 -11.28
C VAL A 147 13.49 4.10 -11.81
N THR A 148 13.76 3.56 -12.99
CA THR A 148 15.03 3.67 -13.73
C THR A 148 14.74 4.19 -15.14
N LYS A 149 15.58 5.10 -15.64
CA LYS A 149 15.45 5.68 -17.00
C LYS A 149 16.19 4.89 -18.06
N VAL A 150 17.28 4.23 -17.67
CA VAL A 150 18.14 3.47 -18.58
C VAL A 150 18.10 2.01 -18.16
N PRO A 151 17.74 1.08 -19.06
CA PRO A 151 17.82 -0.34 -18.77
C PRO A 151 19.28 -0.75 -18.56
N VAL A 152 19.52 -1.58 -17.55
CA VAL A 152 20.86 -2.10 -17.22
C VAL A 152 20.85 -3.62 -17.29
N GLY A 153 21.85 -4.21 -17.95
CA GLY A 153 21.96 -5.66 -18.13
C GLY A 153 20.82 -6.20 -19.00
N ASP A 154 20.25 -7.33 -18.59
CA ASP A 154 19.13 -8.01 -19.27
C ASP A 154 17.75 -7.41 -18.97
N GLN A 155 17.68 -6.12 -18.60
CA GLN A 155 16.40 -5.44 -18.39
C GLN A 155 15.69 -5.18 -19.73
N PRO A 156 14.35 -5.30 -19.79
CA PRO A 156 13.58 -4.92 -20.98
C PRO A 156 13.82 -3.47 -21.38
N HIS A 157 13.81 -3.18 -22.68
CA HIS A 157 13.92 -1.80 -23.19
C HIS A 157 12.78 -0.88 -22.70
N ASP A 158 11.61 -1.45 -22.38
CA ASP A 158 10.45 -0.71 -21.88
C ASP A 158 10.31 -0.72 -20.36
N ILE A 159 11.38 -1.08 -19.61
CA ILE A 159 11.36 -1.20 -18.15
C ILE A 159 10.89 0.08 -17.45
N GLU A 160 11.30 1.25 -17.93
CA GLU A 160 10.84 2.54 -17.40
C GLU A 160 9.31 2.65 -17.49
N ALA A 161 8.75 2.34 -18.66
CA ALA A 161 7.32 2.41 -18.88
C ALA A 161 6.56 1.38 -18.01
N GLN A 162 7.11 0.18 -17.82
CA GLN A 162 6.54 -0.83 -16.91
C GLN A 162 6.51 -0.33 -15.47
N LEU A 163 7.62 0.23 -14.99
CA LEU A 163 7.76 0.78 -13.63
C LEU A 163 6.81 1.96 -13.41
N VAL A 164 6.73 2.88 -14.37
CA VAL A 164 5.80 4.02 -14.30
C VAL A 164 4.35 3.54 -14.28
N ARG A 165 3.97 2.57 -15.14
CA ARG A 165 2.62 1.99 -15.11
C ARG A 165 2.30 1.35 -13.76
N LEU A 166 3.26 0.61 -13.19
CA LEU A 166 3.12 -0.02 -11.88
C LEU A 166 2.92 1.03 -10.78
N VAL A 167 3.75 2.08 -10.73
CA VAL A 167 3.59 3.18 -9.77
C VAL A 167 2.23 3.86 -9.92
N MET A 168 1.80 4.14 -11.16
CA MET A 168 0.51 4.77 -11.43
C MET A 168 -0.67 3.88 -11.00
N GLN A 169 -0.55 2.55 -11.11
CA GLN A 169 -1.60 1.62 -10.66
C GLN A 169 -1.89 1.77 -9.16
N TYR A 170 -0.87 1.95 -8.33
CA TYR A 170 -1.04 2.14 -6.88
C TYR A 170 -1.37 3.59 -6.49
N THR A 171 -0.78 4.56 -7.18
CA THR A 171 -0.94 5.99 -6.85
C THR A 171 -2.21 6.62 -7.41
N LYS A 172 -2.84 6.04 -8.45
CA LYS A 172 -4.14 6.49 -9.00
C LYS A 172 -5.29 6.32 -7.98
N ASN A 173 -5.13 5.44 -7.00
CA ASN A 173 -6.09 5.32 -5.91
C ASN A 173 -6.14 6.66 -5.13
N PRO A 174 -7.29 7.36 -5.08
CA PRO A 174 -7.41 8.63 -4.33
C PRO A 174 -7.23 8.43 -2.82
N ASN A 175 -7.44 7.20 -2.32
CA ASN A 175 -7.22 6.85 -0.92
C ASN A 175 -5.75 6.48 -0.61
N ALA A 176 -4.84 6.56 -1.58
CA ALA A 176 -3.42 6.30 -1.32
C ALA A 176 -2.70 7.59 -0.88
N ILE A 177 -1.97 7.51 0.22
CA ILE A 177 -0.99 8.52 0.62
C ILE A 177 0.30 8.24 -0.16
N ILE A 178 0.82 9.23 -0.88
CA ILE A 178 2.05 9.09 -1.66
C ILE A 178 3.23 9.55 -0.81
N LEU A 179 4.17 8.64 -0.55
CA LEU A 179 5.44 8.95 0.10
C LEU A 179 6.53 9.10 -0.96
N ALA A 180 6.82 10.34 -1.35
CA ALA A 180 7.78 10.66 -2.40
C ALA A 180 9.20 10.78 -1.82
N VAL A 181 9.97 9.69 -1.93
CA VAL A 181 11.33 9.57 -1.39
C VAL A 181 12.35 10.02 -2.43
N SER A 182 13.07 11.11 -2.12
CA SER A 182 14.12 11.69 -2.96
C SER A 182 15.43 11.81 -2.18
N ALA A 183 16.57 11.68 -2.86
CA ALA A 183 17.87 11.90 -2.25
C ALA A 183 18.21 13.39 -2.26
N ALA A 184 18.70 13.92 -1.13
CA ALA A 184 19.01 15.33 -0.97
C ALA A 184 20.25 15.78 -1.77
N ASN A 185 21.15 14.85 -2.10
CA ASN A 185 22.31 15.10 -2.95
C ASN A 185 21.99 15.13 -4.46
N THR A 186 20.70 15.20 -4.83
CA THR A 186 20.24 15.31 -6.21
C THR A 186 19.28 16.48 -6.35
N ASP A 187 19.21 17.08 -7.54
CA ASP A 187 18.29 18.19 -7.77
C ASP A 187 16.83 17.71 -7.73
N LEU A 188 16.08 18.21 -6.74
CA LEU A 188 14.70 17.85 -6.51
C LEU A 188 13.78 18.24 -7.67
N ALA A 189 14.09 19.30 -8.42
CA ALA A 189 13.29 19.71 -9.58
C ALA A 189 13.23 18.59 -10.64
N THR A 190 14.27 17.75 -10.70
CA THR A 190 14.37 16.61 -11.62
C THR A 190 13.96 15.28 -10.99
N SER A 191 13.47 15.28 -9.74
CA SER A 191 13.12 14.06 -9.02
C SER A 191 11.95 13.33 -9.65
N ASP A 192 12.20 12.09 -10.09
CA ASP A 192 11.16 11.19 -10.61
C ASP A 192 10.07 10.92 -9.57
N ALA A 193 10.43 10.90 -8.28
CA ALA A 193 9.47 10.71 -7.19
C ALA A 193 8.41 11.81 -7.17
N ILE A 194 8.86 13.07 -7.26
CA ILE A 194 7.99 14.25 -7.24
C ILE A 194 7.19 14.35 -8.55
N GLN A 195 7.80 14.06 -9.70
CA GLN A 195 7.09 14.08 -10.98
C GLN A 195 5.97 13.05 -11.02
N LEU A 196 6.24 11.81 -10.57
CA LEU A 196 5.23 10.76 -10.51
C LEU A 196 4.14 11.08 -9.50
N ALA A 197 4.51 11.63 -8.33
CA ALA A 197 3.53 12.08 -7.35
C ALA A 197 2.62 13.17 -7.93
N LYS A 198 3.17 14.21 -8.57
CA LYS A 198 2.39 15.29 -9.20
C LYS A 198 1.47 14.81 -10.33
N ARG A 199 1.84 13.75 -11.06
CA ARG A 199 0.96 13.15 -12.08
C ARG A 199 -0.28 12.51 -11.46
N ALA A 200 -0.16 11.92 -10.27
CA ALA A 200 -1.26 11.26 -9.56
C ALA A 200 -2.01 12.20 -8.59
N ASP A 201 -1.33 13.23 -8.08
CA ASP A 201 -1.78 14.20 -7.08
C ASP A 201 -1.28 15.61 -7.43
N PRO A 202 -1.91 16.31 -8.39
CA PRO A 202 -1.42 17.62 -8.86
C PRO A 202 -1.45 18.72 -7.78
N THR A 203 -2.38 18.64 -6.83
CA THR A 203 -2.51 19.62 -5.72
C THR A 203 -1.59 19.29 -4.55
N GLY A 204 -1.00 18.09 -4.50
CA GLY A 204 -0.09 17.65 -3.46
C GLY A 204 -0.78 17.43 -2.11
N GLU A 205 -2.09 17.19 -2.09
CA GLU A 205 -2.92 17.07 -0.87
C GLU A 205 -2.67 15.78 -0.09
N ARG A 206 -2.28 14.72 -0.79
CA ARG A 206 -2.02 13.37 -0.23
C ARG A 206 -0.58 12.92 -0.44
N THR A 207 0.29 13.83 -0.88
CA THR A 207 1.72 13.58 -1.09
C THR A 207 2.55 14.18 0.05
N MET A 208 3.41 13.36 0.65
CA MET A 208 4.48 13.80 1.56
C MET A 208 5.84 13.56 0.91
N GLY A 209 6.73 14.54 1.00
CA GLY A 209 8.12 14.38 0.59
C GLY A 209 8.99 13.82 1.71
N VAL A 210 9.90 12.91 1.38
CA VAL A 210 10.96 12.45 2.28
C VAL A 210 12.31 12.69 1.60
N LEU A 211 13.19 13.43 2.27
CA LEU A 211 14.55 13.65 1.81
C LEU A 211 15.50 12.74 2.57
N THR A 212 16.17 11.85 1.83
CA THR A 212 17.21 10.97 2.37
C THR A 212 18.59 11.54 2.06
N LYS A 213 19.67 10.97 2.62
CA LYS A 213 21.06 11.29 2.26
C LYS A 213 21.44 12.77 2.47
N LEU A 214 20.86 13.42 3.49
CA LEU A 214 21.22 14.81 3.86
C LEU A 214 22.69 14.94 4.26
N ASP A 215 23.28 13.86 4.77
CA ASP A 215 24.67 13.71 5.16
C ASP A 215 25.65 13.60 3.96
N LEU A 216 25.14 13.29 2.77
CA LEU A 216 25.93 13.13 1.54
C LEU A 216 25.82 14.33 0.58
N MET A 217 25.30 15.47 1.06
CA MET A 217 25.24 16.70 0.29
C MET A 217 26.62 17.35 0.16
N ASP A 218 26.81 18.10 -0.93
CA ASP A 218 28.06 18.83 -1.17
C ASP A 218 28.28 19.89 -0.08
N LYS A 219 29.52 20.00 0.39
CA LYS A 219 29.88 21.00 1.41
C LYS A 219 29.55 22.40 0.93
N GLY A 220 28.78 23.14 1.75
CA GLY A 220 28.31 24.49 1.42
C GLY A 220 26.92 24.53 0.78
N THR A 221 26.31 23.38 0.51
CA THR A 221 24.90 23.26 0.11
C THR A 221 24.06 22.69 1.24
N ASP A 222 22.75 22.99 1.23
CA ASP A 222 21.79 22.44 2.17
C ASP A 222 20.40 22.33 1.53
N ALA A 223 19.53 21.52 2.13
CA ALA A 223 18.17 21.25 1.64
C ALA A 223 17.11 22.03 2.43
N SER A 224 17.46 23.10 3.16
CA SER A 224 16.52 23.80 4.05
C SER A 224 15.33 24.38 3.31
N ASP A 225 15.56 24.95 2.12
CA ASP A 225 14.50 25.53 1.30
C ASP A 225 13.52 24.47 0.80
N VAL A 226 14.02 23.27 0.49
CA VAL A 226 13.18 22.12 0.15
C VAL A 226 12.37 21.68 1.38
N LEU A 227 13.04 21.52 2.53
CA LEU A 227 12.40 21.06 3.77
C LEU A 227 11.30 22.03 4.24
N ARG A 228 11.46 23.33 3.98
CA ARG A 228 10.48 24.39 4.24
C ARG A 228 9.37 24.48 3.16
N GLY A 229 9.47 23.69 2.09
CA GLY A 229 8.50 23.67 1.01
C GLY A 229 8.59 24.88 0.05
N LEU A 230 9.71 25.60 0.05
CA LEU A 230 9.92 26.78 -0.80
C LEU A 230 10.24 26.42 -2.25
N VAL A 231 10.82 25.24 -2.50
CA VAL A 231 11.19 24.78 -3.84
C VAL A 231 10.03 24.02 -4.52
N VAL A 232 9.50 23.01 -3.83
CA VAL A 232 8.33 22.24 -4.26
C VAL A 232 7.31 22.28 -3.14
N PRO A 233 6.17 22.98 -3.30
CA PRO A 233 5.15 23.01 -2.27
C PRO A 233 4.38 21.68 -2.25
N LEU A 234 4.35 21.02 -1.09
CA LEU A 234 3.51 19.86 -0.80
C LEU A 234 2.68 20.15 0.45
N GLN A 235 1.38 19.84 0.44
CA GLN A 235 0.48 20.16 1.57
C GLN A 235 0.83 19.39 2.84
N ARG A 236 1.50 18.23 2.71
CA ARG A 236 1.98 17.43 3.85
C ARG A 236 3.43 17.75 4.23
N GLY A 237 4.07 18.67 3.51
CA GLY A 237 5.44 19.10 3.70
C GLY A 237 6.48 18.02 3.40
N PHE A 238 7.71 18.29 3.85
CA PHE A 238 8.85 17.40 3.73
C PHE A 238 9.33 16.94 5.11
N VAL A 239 9.94 15.76 5.18
CA VAL A 239 10.67 15.28 6.35
C VAL A 239 12.06 14.83 5.89
N GLY A 240 13.10 15.37 6.52
CA GLY A 240 14.48 14.97 6.30
C GLY A 240 14.84 13.77 7.17
N VAL A 241 15.52 12.78 6.60
CA VAL A 241 15.99 11.58 7.32
C VAL A 241 17.42 11.23 6.92
N VAL A 242 18.17 10.68 7.88
CA VAL A 242 19.51 10.12 7.69
C VAL A 242 19.46 8.66 8.07
N CYS A 243 19.57 7.80 7.07
CA CYS A 243 19.54 6.35 7.25
C CYS A 243 20.97 5.78 7.28
N ARG A 244 21.10 4.51 7.70
CA ARG A 244 22.38 3.78 7.64
C ARG A 244 22.88 3.66 6.20
N SER A 245 24.16 3.97 6.01
CA SER A 245 24.88 3.71 4.77
C SER A 245 25.14 2.21 4.57
N GLN A 246 25.63 1.83 3.39
CA GLN A 246 26.04 0.44 3.14
C GLN A 246 27.18 0.02 4.07
N GLN A 247 28.13 0.94 4.35
CA GLN A 247 29.24 0.68 5.26
C GLN A 247 28.76 0.49 6.69
N ASP A 248 27.85 1.34 7.17
CA ASP A 248 27.26 1.20 8.51
C ASP A 248 26.61 -0.18 8.72
N ILE A 249 26.02 -0.76 7.68
CA ILE A 249 25.38 -2.08 7.74
C ILE A 249 26.43 -3.19 7.78
N VAL A 250 27.48 -3.09 6.96
CA VAL A 250 28.61 -4.03 6.97
C VAL A 250 29.31 -4.01 8.33
N ASP A 251 29.43 -2.83 8.94
CA ASP A 251 30.02 -2.64 10.26
C ASP A 251 29.07 -3.04 11.42
N GLY A 252 27.86 -3.52 11.12
CA GLY A 252 26.90 -3.99 12.12
C GLY A 252 26.32 -2.87 12.98
N LYS A 253 26.27 -1.62 12.48
CA LYS A 253 25.70 -0.49 13.22
C LYS A 253 24.24 -0.74 13.56
N THR A 254 23.95 -0.74 14.85
CA THR A 254 22.61 -1.03 15.36
C THR A 254 21.62 0.08 14.98
N PRO A 255 20.32 -0.26 14.87
CA PRO A 255 19.27 0.73 14.61
C PRO A 255 19.24 1.88 15.61
N ASP A 256 19.48 1.60 16.90
CA ASP A 256 19.47 2.63 17.95
C ASP A 256 20.70 3.54 17.84
N ALA A 257 21.87 3.00 17.51
CA ALA A 257 23.05 3.81 17.21
C ALA A 257 22.84 4.68 15.95
N ALA A 258 22.09 4.20 14.96
CA ALA A 258 21.73 4.97 13.78
C ALA A 258 20.78 6.13 14.11
N ARG A 259 19.76 5.90 14.95
CA ARG A 259 18.84 6.96 15.42
C ARG A 259 19.57 8.04 16.19
N GLU A 260 20.50 7.66 17.06
CA GLU A 260 21.31 8.62 17.81
C GLU A 260 22.27 9.39 16.90
N ALA A 261 22.85 8.73 15.89
CA ALA A 261 23.68 9.41 14.88
C ALA A 261 22.86 10.41 14.03
N GLU A 262 21.65 10.03 13.61
CA GLU A 262 20.72 10.91 12.91
C GLU A 262 20.39 12.13 13.77
N ARG A 263 20.03 11.93 15.04
CA ARG A 263 19.73 13.00 15.98
C ARG A 263 20.89 13.99 16.10
N ARG A 264 22.12 13.47 16.32
CA ARG A 264 23.33 14.30 16.40
C ARG A 264 23.61 15.08 15.12
N PHE A 265 23.40 14.46 13.96
CA PHE A 265 23.57 15.14 12.68
C PHE A 265 22.58 16.30 12.53
N LEU A 266 21.29 16.05 12.79
CA LEU A 266 20.24 17.07 12.62
C LEU A 266 20.38 18.22 13.63
N GLU A 267 20.68 17.92 14.90
CA GLU A 267 20.88 18.93 15.95
C GLU A 267 22.20 19.69 15.78
N GLY A 268 23.25 19.04 15.28
CA GLY A 268 24.58 19.63 15.11
C GLY A 268 24.74 20.45 13.83
N HIS A 269 23.85 20.30 12.85
CA HIS A 269 23.98 20.99 11.57
C HIS A 269 23.42 22.43 11.65
N PRO A 270 24.20 23.48 11.29
CA PRO A 270 23.84 24.89 11.51
C PRO A 270 22.48 25.32 10.92
N ARG A 271 22.06 24.71 9.81
CA ARG A 271 20.81 25.01 9.12
C ARG A 271 19.63 24.14 9.52
N TYR A 272 19.91 22.93 10.02
CA TYR A 272 18.88 21.93 10.32
C TYR A 272 18.51 21.90 11.81
N ALA A 273 19.36 22.44 12.69
CA ALA A 273 19.14 22.45 14.13
C ALA A 273 17.78 23.04 14.54
N GLU A 274 17.36 24.15 13.92
CA GLU A 274 16.05 24.77 14.19
C GLU A 274 14.87 23.85 13.81
N MET A 275 15.04 23.01 12.80
CA MET A 275 14.02 22.12 12.25
C MET A 275 14.16 20.68 12.77
N ALA A 276 15.17 20.37 13.58
CA ALA A 276 15.52 19.02 13.98
C ALA A 276 14.36 18.29 14.69
N SER A 277 13.52 19.02 15.42
CA SER A 277 12.32 18.48 16.09
C SER A 277 11.23 17.96 15.13
N GLN A 278 11.25 18.41 13.87
CA GLN A 278 10.33 18.03 12.80
C GLN A 278 10.97 17.09 11.77
N MET A 279 12.14 16.55 12.09
CA MET A 279 12.93 15.69 11.22
C MET A 279 13.29 14.37 11.89
N GLY A 280 13.87 13.47 11.09
CA GLY A 280 14.33 12.16 11.52
C GLY A 280 13.28 11.07 11.41
N VAL A 281 13.76 9.83 11.44
CA VAL A 281 12.96 8.60 11.34
C VAL A 281 11.89 8.53 12.45
N PRO A 282 12.17 8.90 13.72
CA PRO A 282 11.13 8.90 14.76
C PRO A 282 9.98 9.85 14.46
N HIS A 283 10.28 11.07 14.01
CA HIS A 283 9.26 12.05 13.61
C HIS A 283 8.47 11.56 12.40
N LEU A 284 9.16 11.01 11.39
CA LEU A 284 8.54 10.45 10.20
C LEU A 284 7.52 9.36 10.56
N SER A 285 7.89 8.40 11.42
CA SER A 285 7.03 7.31 11.84
C SER A 285 5.73 7.81 12.49
N VAL A 286 5.83 8.76 13.43
CA VAL A 286 4.68 9.37 14.09
C VAL A 286 3.80 10.13 13.10
N LYS A 287 4.40 10.92 12.20
CA LYS A 287 3.68 11.71 11.20
C LYS A 287 2.94 10.83 10.20
N LEU A 288 3.58 9.75 9.72
CA LEU A 288 2.95 8.76 8.83
C LEU A 288 1.78 8.06 9.50
N ASN A 289 1.93 7.64 10.76
CA ASN A 289 0.85 7.02 11.52
C ASN A 289 -0.35 7.97 11.70
N GLN A 290 -0.10 9.22 12.09
CA GLN A 290 -1.16 10.22 12.22
C GLN A 290 -1.87 10.50 10.88
N MET A 291 -1.12 10.57 9.78
CA MET A 291 -1.70 10.76 8.46
C MET A 291 -2.53 9.56 8.03
N LEU A 292 -2.04 8.34 8.22
CA LEU A 292 -2.77 7.12 7.90
C LEU A 292 -4.07 7.04 8.71
N LEU A 293 -4.01 7.26 10.03
CA LEU A 293 -5.20 7.26 10.90
C LEU A 293 -6.21 8.34 10.52
N GLY A 294 -5.73 9.56 10.26
CA GLY A 294 -6.58 10.66 9.80
C GLY A 294 -7.27 10.32 8.49
N HIS A 295 -6.55 9.69 7.56
CA HIS A 295 -7.07 9.28 6.27
C HIS A 295 -8.05 8.12 6.37
N ILE A 296 -7.74 7.08 7.15
CA ILE A 296 -8.67 5.98 7.44
C ILE A 296 -9.98 6.53 7.99
N ARG A 297 -9.91 7.44 8.97
CA ARG A 297 -11.10 8.05 9.57
C ARG A 297 -11.95 8.80 8.53
N ALA A 298 -11.32 9.52 7.60
CA ALA A 298 -12.01 10.24 6.54
C ALA A 298 -12.68 9.29 5.53
N CYS A 299 -12.04 8.16 5.20
CA CYS A 299 -12.55 7.20 4.23
C CYS A 299 -13.61 6.24 4.81
N LEU A 300 -13.59 5.96 6.13
CA LEU A 300 -14.46 4.97 6.78
C LEU A 300 -15.97 5.13 6.47
N PRO A 301 -16.57 6.34 6.46
CA PRO A 301 -17.98 6.51 6.11
C PRO A 301 -18.31 6.04 4.70
N GLU A 302 -17.44 6.36 3.73
CA GLU A 302 -17.59 5.95 2.34
C GLU A 302 -17.38 4.43 2.18
N LEU A 303 -16.35 3.88 2.84
CA LEU A 303 -16.10 2.43 2.87
C LEU A 303 -17.32 1.68 3.40
N ARG A 304 -17.94 2.17 4.49
CA ARG A 304 -19.16 1.58 5.07
C ARG A 304 -20.33 1.60 4.08
N THR A 305 -20.55 2.72 3.40
CA THR A 305 -21.63 2.86 2.41
C THR A 305 -21.41 1.93 1.22
N LYS A 306 -20.17 1.83 0.72
CA LYS A 306 -19.82 0.91 -0.37
C LYS A 306 -19.97 -0.55 0.05
N ALA A 307 -19.52 -0.92 1.24
CA ALA A 307 -19.68 -2.27 1.78
C ALA A 307 -21.15 -2.65 1.99
N ALA A 308 -21.98 -1.75 2.54
CA ALA A 308 -23.42 -1.96 2.67
C ALA A 308 -24.10 -2.15 1.31
N SER A 309 -23.72 -1.35 0.32
CA SER A 309 -24.24 -1.47 -1.06
C SER A 309 -23.83 -2.79 -1.71
N ALA A 310 -22.58 -3.21 -1.54
CA ALA A 310 -22.10 -4.50 -2.02
C ALA A 310 -22.85 -5.67 -1.34
N LEU A 311 -23.10 -5.59 -0.04
CA LEU A 311 -23.88 -6.59 0.70
C LEU A 311 -25.32 -6.71 0.18
N VAL A 312 -25.99 -5.59 -0.10
CA VAL A 312 -27.35 -5.60 -0.67
C VAL A 312 -27.36 -6.26 -2.04
N ARG A 313 -26.39 -5.96 -2.91
CA ARG A 313 -26.26 -6.60 -4.23
C ARG A 313 -26.02 -8.10 -4.12
N ALA A 314 -25.05 -8.51 -3.30
CA ALA A 314 -24.74 -9.92 -3.08
C ALA A 314 -25.95 -10.68 -2.52
N ARG A 315 -26.71 -10.10 -1.58
CA ARG A 315 -27.97 -10.69 -1.09
C ARG A 315 -29.03 -10.80 -2.18
N GLY A 316 -29.14 -9.81 -3.05
CA GLY A 316 -30.04 -9.85 -4.21
C GLY A 316 -29.65 -10.93 -5.21
N GLU A 317 -28.36 -11.14 -5.46
CA GLU A 317 -27.86 -12.23 -6.29
C GLU A 317 -28.11 -13.60 -5.65
N ILE A 318 -27.79 -13.76 -4.36
CA ILE A 318 -28.08 -14.99 -3.61
C ILE A 318 -29.57 -15.33 -3.69
N ALA A 319 -30.45 -14.33 -3.58
CA ALA A 319 -31.90 -14.55 -3.71
C ALA A 319 -32.32 -15.06 -5.11
N LYS A 320 -31.57 -14.72 -6.18
CA LYS A 320 -31.82 -15.25 -7.54
C LYS A 320 -31.47 -16.72 -7.68
N TYR A 321 -30.50 -17.21 -6.90
CA TYR A 321 -30.11 -18.63 -6.91
C TYR A 321 -31.14 -19.53 -6.18
N GLY A 322 -32.13 -18.94 -5.50
CA GLY A 322 -33.20 -19.68 -4.83
C GLY A 322 -32.84 -20.11 -3.42
N ASP A 323 -33.72 -20.92 -2.82
CA ASP A 323 -33.59 -21.35 -1.43
C ASP A 323 -32.87 -22.71 -1.35
N ALA A 324 -31.74 -22.74 -0.65
CA ALA A 324 -30.93 -23.95 -0.45
C ALA A 324 -31.72 -25.11 0.22
N LEU A 325 -32.84 -24.79 0.86
CA LEU A 325 -33.77 -25.77 1.44
C LEU A 325 -34.43 -26.69 0.40
N LEU A 326 -34.42 -26.34 -0.89
CA LEU A 326 -34.99 -27.15 -1.98
C LEU A 326 -34.00 -28.19 -2.56
N GLU A 327 -32.70 -28.13 -2.20
CA GLU A 327 -31.67 -29.04 -2.73
C GLU A 327 -31.61 -30.40 -2.01
N GLY A 328 -32.26 -30.54 -0.85
CA GLY A 328 -32.35 -31.82 -0.15
C GLY A 328 -33.10 -32.86 -0.98
N LYS A 329 -32.62 -34.13 -0.99
CA LYS A 329 -33.24 -35.25 -1.75
C LYS A 329 -34.75 -35.43 -1.48
N SER A 330 -35.25 -34.97 -0.33
CA SER A 330 -36.66 -35.01 0.06
C SER A 330 -37.53 -33.91 -0.57
N ASN A 331 -36.93 -32.84 -1.12
CA ASN A 331 -37.64 -31.63 -1.59
C ASN A 331 -37.57 -31.43 -3.12
N GLN A 332 -36.96 -32.36 -3.86
CA GLN A 332 -36.84 -32.28 -5.33
C GLN A 332 -38.21 -32.22 -6.04
N GLY A 333 -39.24 -32.86 -5.48
CA GLY A 333 -40.61 -32.79 -6.01
C GLY A 333 -41.21 -31.38 -5.92
N ALA A 334 -40.96 -30.67 -4.82
CA ALA A 334 -41.42 -29.29 -4.65
C ALA A 334 -40.68 -28.32 -5.58
N LEU A 335 -39.36 -28.51 -5.75
CA LEU A 335 -38.56 -27.74 -6.70
C LEU A 335 -39.03 -27.93 -8.15
N MET A 336 -39.29 -29.18 -8.56
CA MET A 336 -39.81 -29.49 -9.90
C MET A 336 -41.18 -28.83 -10.13
N LEU A 337 -42.08 -28.90 -9.14
CA LEU A 337 -43.40 -28.26 -9.23
C LEU A 337 -43.26 -26.75 -9.39
N GLN A 338 -42.37 -26.13 -8.62
CA GLN A 338 -42.12 -24.69 -8.68
C GLN A 338 -41.55 -24.25 -10.04
N LEU A 339 -40.63 -25.02 -10.63
CA LEU A 339 -40.10 -24.76 -11.97
C LEU A 339 -41.18 -24.90 -13.06
N ILE A 340 -42.02 -25.94 -12.97
CA ILE A 340 -43.12 -26.16 -13.93
C ILE A 340 -44.15 -25.03 -13.81
N THR A 341 -44.53 -24.63 -12.59
CA THR A 341 -45.46 -23.52 -12.36
C THR A 341 -44.89 -22.20 -12.86
N GLN A 342 -43.60 -21.93 -12.62
CA GLN A 342 -42.94 -20.72 -13.12
C GLN A 342 -42.91 -20.68 -14.66
N PHE A 343 -42.60 -21.81 -15.30
CA PHE A 343 -42.64 -21.92 -16.76
C PHE A 343 -44.06 -21.72 -17.32
N ALA A 344 -45.07 -22.37 -16.73
CA ALA A 344 -46.46 -22.25 -17.16
C ALA A 344 -46.96 -20.80 -17.05
N ASN A 345 -46.66 -20.13 -15.94
CA ASN A 345 -47.02 -18.72 -15.76
C ASN A 345 -46.31 -17.83 -16.78
N ASN A 346 -45.00 -17.98 -16.97
CA ASN A 346 -44.25 -17.20 -17.96
C ASN A 346 -44.78 -17.43 -19.40
N TYR A 347 -45.20 -18.66 -19.72
CA TYR A 347 -45.76 -19.00 -21.03
C TYR A 347 -47.14 -18.36 -21.23
N CYS A 348 -48.02 -18.40 -20.24
CA CYS A 348 -49.30 -17.69 -20.26
C CYS A 348 -49.10 -16.18 -20.39
N ASP A 349 -48.19 -15.59 -19.60
CA ASP A 349 -47.88 -14.16 -19.65
C ASP A 349 -47.31 -13.72 -21.01
N ALA A 350 -46.58 -14.60 -21.69
CA ALA A 350 -46.07 -14.34 -23.04
C ALA A 350 -47.19 -14.36 -24.09
N ILE A 351 -48.17 -15.26 -23.96
CA ILE A 351 -49.34 -15.33 -24.84
C ILE A 351 -50.28 -14.15 -24.60
N ASP A 352 -50.52 -13.80 -23.33
CA ASP A 352 -51.43 -12.73 -22.92
C ASP A 352 -50.82 -11.33 -23.09
N GLY A 353 -49.53 -11.24 -23.47
CA GLY A 353 -48.83 -9.98 -23.70
C GLY A 353 -48.49 -9.21 -22.42
N THR A 354 -48.66 -9.83 -21.25
CA THR A 354 -48.35 -9.26 -19.93
C THR A 354 -46.89 -9.46 -19.52
N SER A 355 -46.11 -10.22 -20.29
CA SER A 355 -44.70 -10.46 -19.97
C SER A 355 -43.89 -9.16 -19.95
N ALA A 356 -43.04 -9.00 -18.92
CA ALA A 356 -42.20 -7.81 -18.73
C ALA A 356 -41.27 -7.52 -19.92
N GLN A 357 -40.84 -8.56 -20.66
CA GLN A 357 -40.00 -8.43 -21.86
C GLN A 357 -40.76 -7.85 -23.07
N VAL A 358 -42.06 -8.13 -23.21
CA VAL A 358 -42.90 -7.54 -24.28
C VAL A 358 -43.21 -6.07 -23.98
N GLN A 359 -43.30 -5.70 -22.71
CA GLN A 359 -43.50 -4.30 -22.30
C GLN A 359 -42.25 -3.42 -22.51
N GLU A 360 -41.03 -3.96 -22.34
CA GLU A 360 -39.78 -3.24 -22.65
C GLU A 360 -39.59 -3.06 -24.17
N ALA A 361 -39.83 -4.10 -24.98
CA ALA A 361 -39.73 -4.01 -26.44
C ALA A 361 -40.77 -3.05 -27.06
N SER A 362 -41.95 -2.94 -26.45
CA SER A 362 -43.01 -2.00 -26.87
C SER A 362 -42.70 -0.54 -26.48
N ARG A 363 -41.86 -0.31 -25.46
CA ARG A 363 -41.42 1.04 -25.06
C ARG A 363 -40.30 1.56 -25.95
N GLU A 364 -39.34 0.73 -26.34
CA GLU A 364 -38.25 1.14 -27.25
C GLU A 364 -38.74 1.42 -28.69
N THR A 365 -39.86 0.81 -29.10
CA THR A 365 -40.48 1.09 -30.42
C THR A 365 -41.44 2.28 -30.40
N GLY A 366 -41.81 2.80 -29.23
CA GLY A 366 -42.74 3.93 -29.07
C GLY A 366 -42.13 5.33 -29.13
N GLU A 367 -40.79 5.47 -29.14
CA GLU A 367 -40.09 6.78 -29.21
C GLU A 367 -39.76 7.23 -30.66
N LEU A 368 -40.28 6.54 -31.68
CA LEU A 368 -40.03 6.83 -33.11
C LEU A 368 -41.26 7.34 -33.89
N GLN A 369 -42.31 7.85 -33.22
CA GLN A 369 -43.44 8.52 -33.89
C GLN A 369 -43.52 10.02 -33.60
#